data_AF-A0A967I6F5-F1
#
_entry.id   AF-A0A967I6F5-F1
#
_cell.length_a   1.000
_cell.length_b   1.000
_cell.length_c   1.000
_cell.angle_alpha   90.00
_cell.angle_beta   90.00
_cell.angle_gamma   90.00
#
_symmetry.space_group_name_H-M   'P 1'
#
loop_
_entity.id
_entity.type
_entity.pdbx_description
1 polymer ?
#
loop_
_entity_poly.entity_id
_entity_poly.type
_entity_poly.pdbx_seq_one_letter_code
_entity_poly.pdbx_strand_id
1 'polypeptide(L)'
;RELVRYADFIAENFSPRVMGNLGIDYDSLKQIKPDIVMAGMSAYGATGPWANVPGIGGTIEPSSGMSALLGYKDEHPMNSGQMYPDPVAGICGMSAILLALLQRDRTGEGQYIDLSMQEANFTFIGDAWLEYELTGKVRGPTGNSHDMWAPHGIYPARGDDQWIALAARTDEQWRAIIDVLNLEPVCMTRPERKANEDDIDRIIASATAGRHKHELAA
;
A
#
# COMPACT_ATOMS: atom_id res chain seq x y z
N ARG A 1 -14.52 32.47 -2.19
CA ARG A 1 -15.21 32.74 -0.91
C ARG A 1 -16.73 32.59 -1.03
N GLU A 2 -17.41 33.23 -2.00
CA GLU A 2 -18.87 33.06 -2.16
C GLU A 2 -19.35 31.60 -2.33
N LEU A 3 -18.58 30.76 -3.02
CA LEU A 3 -18.92 29.33 -3.21
C LEU A 3 -19.04 28.55 -1.89
N VAL A 4 -18.33 28.97 -0.83
CA VAL A 4 -18.33 28.29 0.48
C VAL A 4 -19.73 28.25 1.09
N ARG A 5 -20.56 29.25 0.81
CA ARG A 5 -21.96 29.32 1.30
C ARG A 5 -22.83 28.18 0.78
N TYR A 6 -22.45 27.58 -0.35
CA TYR A 6 -23.19 26.51 -1.01
C TYR A 6 -22.48 25.16 -0.93
N ALA A 7 -21.28 25.10 -0.35
CA ALA A 7 -20.49 23.88 -0.26
C ALA A 7 -20.79 23.13 1.03
N ASP A 8 -20.96 21.82 0.94
CA ASP A 8 -21.03 20.95 2.12
C ASP A 8 -19.66 20.72 2.75
N PHE A 9 -18.65 20.59 1.90
CA PHE A 9 -17.27 20.43 2.31
C PHE A 9 -16.31 21.07 1.31
N ILE A 10 -15.07 21.28 1.74
CA ILE A 10 -13.93 21.68 0.91
C ILE A 10 -12.80 20.70 1.16
N ALA A 11 -12.17 20.22 0.09
CA ALA A 11 -11.00 19.36 0.17
C ALA A 11 -9.84 19.98 -0.60
N GLU A 12 -8.65 19.93 -0.02
CA GLU A 12 -7.43 20.47 -0.60
C GLU A 12 -6.22 19.62 -0.19
N ASN A 13 -5.15 19.68 -0.97
CA ASN A 13 -3.91 18.93 -0.74
C ASN A 13 -2.66 19.80 -0.93
N PHE A 14 -2.78 21.11 -0.72
CA PHE A 14 -1.64 22.01 -0.77
C PHE A 14 -0.74 21.81 0.46
N SER A 15 0.45 22.42 0.44
CA SER A 15 1.22 22.58 1.67
C SER A 15 0.40 23.40 2.69
N PRO A 16 0.48 23.12 4.00
CA PRO A 16 -0.38 23.73 5.03
C PRO A 16 -0.44 25.26 5.03
N ARG A 17 0.62 25.92 4.58
CA ARG A 17 0.75 27.37 4.43
C ARG A 17 -0.15 28.00 3.36
N VAL A 18 -0.60 27.26 2.34
CA VAL A 18 -1.25 27.85 1.15
C VAL A 18 -2.63 28.42 1.48
N MET A 19 -3.48 27.65 2.15
CA MET A 19 -4.85 28.08 2.45
C MET A 19 -4.87 29.32 3.37
N GLY A 20 -3.98 29.35 4.35
CA GLY A 20 -3.79 30.52 5.23
C GLY A 20 -3.30 31.76 4.47
N ASN A 21 -2.32 31.61 3.57
CA ASN A 21 -1.83 32.73 2.75
C ASN A 21 -2.89 33.30 1.80
N LEU A 22 -3.85 32.46 1.39
CA LEU A 22 -4.99 32.86 0.55
C LEU A 22 -6.18 33.39 1.38
N GLY A 23 -6.11 33.34 2.72
CA GLY A 23 -7.19 33.70 3.64
C GLY A 23 -8.45 32.86 3.40
N ILE A 24 -8.27 31.58 3.11
CA ILE A 24 -9.34 30.58 2.94
C ILE A 24 -9.04 29.33 3.78
N ASP A 25 -8.27 29.47 4.85
CA ASP A 25 -8.12 28.45 5.90
C ASP A 25 -9.45 28.16 6.61
N TYR A 26 -9.47 27.08 7.39
CA TYR A 26 -10.68 26.62 8.08
C TYR A 26 -11.32 27.70 8.96
N ASP A 27 -10.53 28.41 9.77
CA ASP A 27 -11.06 29.45 10.68
C ASP A 27 -11.71 30.59 9.89
N SER A 28 -11.08 31.01 8.79
CA SER A 28 -11.61 32.01 7.87
C SER A 28 -12.92 31.56 7.21
N LEU A 29 -13.01 30.29 6.81
CA LEU A 29 -14.20 29.75 6.15
C LEU A 29 -15.34 29.47 7.13
N LYS A 30 -15.04 29.05 8.36
CA LYS A 30 -16.01 28.83 9.43
C LYS A 30 -16.77 30.10 9.80
N GLN A 31 -16.15 31.27 9.70
CA GLN A 31 -16.82 32.56 9.88
C GLN A 31 -17.92 32.82 8.82
N ILE A 32 -17.82 32.20 7.64
CA ILE A 32 -18.79 32.34 6.55
C ILE A 32 -19.87 31.26 6.64
N LYS A 33 -19.48 30.01 6.93
CA LYS A 33 -20.35 28.86 7.06
C LYS A 33 -19.93 28.05 8.31
N PRO A 34 -20.58 28.25 9.47
CA PRO A 34 -20.16 27.65 10.74
C PRO A 34 -20.13 26.11 10.77
N ASP A 35 -20.93 25.48 9.91
CA ASP A 35 -21.08 24.03 9.76
C ASP A 35 -20.23 23.44 8.62
N ILE A 36 -19.29 24.20 8.05
CA ILE A 36 -18.44 23.71 6.95
C ILE A 36 -17.52 22.57 7.42
N VAL A 37 -17.41 21.53 6.60
CA VAL A 37 -16.35 20.51 6.74
C VAL A 37 -15.19 20.90 5.82
N MET A 38 -13.97 20.89 6.32
CA MET A 38 -12.78 21.13 5.50
C MET A 38 -11.76 20.04 5.73
N ALA A 39 -11.21 19.47 4.66
CA ALA A 39 -10.13 18.49 4.70
C ALA A 39 -8.86 19.03 4.03
N GLY A 40 -7.78 19.10 4.80
CA GLY A 40 -6.43 19.29 4.29
C GLY A 40 -5.71 17.95 4.23
N MET A 41 -5.16 17.60 3.07
CA MET A 41 -4.53 16.31 2.78
C MET A 41 -3.10 16.52 2.32
N SER A 42 -2.26 17.14 3.15
CA SER A 42 -0.87 17.41 2.82
C SER A 42 -0.01 16.14 2.96
N ALA A 43 1.21 16.16 2.41
CA ALA A 43 2.10 15.00 2.43
C ALA A 43 2.38 14.47 3.86
N TYR A 44 2.54 15.38 4.83
CA TYR A 44 3.00 15.07 6.18
C TYR A 44 2.09 15.64 7.28
N GLY A 45 0.87 16.07 6.93
CA GLY A 45 -0.06 16.75 7.83
C GLY A 45 0.26 18.24 8.04
N ALA A 46 -0.57 18.93 8.81
CA ALA A 46 -0.41 20.35 9.11
C ALA A 46 0.53 20.65 10.28
N THR A 47 1.02 19.61 10.97
CA THR A 47 1.84 19.73 12.19
C THR A 47 3.14 18.94 12.10
N GLY A 48 4.02 19.13 13.08
CA GLY A 48 5.30 18.43 13.15
C GLY A 48 6.41 19.05 12.28
N PRO A 49 7.63 18.49 12.34
CA PRO A 49 8.81 19.05 11.69
C PRO A 49 8.73 19.02 10.15
N TRP A 50 7.89 18.14 9.59
CA TRP A 50 7.76 17.95 8.14
C TRP A 50 6.53 18.62 7.54
N ALA A 51 5.73 19.35 8.31
CA ALA A 51 4.49 19.98 7.84
C ALA A 51 4.65 20.78 6.53
N ASN A 52 5.78 21.47 6.36
CA ASN A 52 6.07 22.31 5.19
C ASN A 52 7.00 21.65 4.17
N VAL A 53 7.35 20.38 4.34
CA VAL A 53 8.15 19.62 3.37
C VAL A 53 7.25 19.25 2.19
N PRO A 54 7.63 19.57 0.94
CA PRO A 54 6.86 19.14 -0.22
C PRO A 54 6.93 17.63 -0.36
N GLY A 55 5.79 17.00 -0.69
CA GLY A 55 5.74 15.58 -0.96
C GLY A 55 4.82 15.25 -2.12
N ILE A 56 5.23 14.25 -2.89
CA ILE A 56 4.46 13.60 -3.95
C ILE A 56 4.47 12.10 -3.67
N GLY A 57 3.58 11.31 -4.29
CA GLY A 57 3.50 9.87 -4.03
C GLY A 57 4.87 9.16 -3.95
N GLY A 58 5.79 9.48 -4.86
CA GLY A 58 7.12 8.86 -4.90
C GLY A 58 8.07 9.23 -3.75
N THR A 59 7.85 10.38 -3.09
CA THR A 59 8.61 10.76 -1.87
C THR A 59 7.87 10.35 -0.60
N ILE A 60 6.54 10.29 -0.66
CA ILE A 60 5.70 9.87 0.49
C ILE A 60 5.88 8.38 0.75
N GLU A 61 5.89 7.56 -0.30
CA GLU A 61 6.03 6.10 -0.20
C GLU A 61 7.24 5.66 0.63
N PRO A 62 8.49 6.10 0.35
CA PRO A 62 9.63 5.74 1.18
C PRO A 62 9.54 6.32 2.58
N SER A 63 9.01 7.54 2.72
CA SER A 63 8.85 8.17 4.04
C SER A 63 7.78 7.53 4.93
N SER A 64 6.83 6.78 4.33
CA SER A 64 5.84 5.98 5.04
C SER A 64 6.36 4.60 5.45
N GLY A 65 7.58 4.25 5.01
CA GLY A 65 8.23 2.95 5.23
C GLY A 65 7.81 1.85 4.24
N MET A 66 6.83 2.10 3.36
CA MET A 66 6.37 1.13 2.37
C MET A 66 7.49 0.65 1.45
N SER A 67 8.31 1.57 0.93
CA SER A 67 9.43 1.21 0.05
C SER A 67 10.46 0.31 0.71
N ALA A 68 10.58 0.31 2.04
CA ALA A 68 11.54 -0.55 2.76
C ALA A 68 11.26 -2.04 2.58
N LEU A 69 10.02 -2.40 2.24
CA LEU A 69 9.58 -3.79 2.05
C LEU A 69 9.54 -4.21 0.57
N LEU A 70 9.73 -3.27 -0.35
CA LEU A 70 9.61 -3.50 -1.79
C LEU A 70 10.98 -3.64 -2.42
N GLY A 71 11.14 -4.62 -3.31
CA GLY A 71 12.39 -4.91 -4.01
C GLY A 71 12.75 -6.39 -3.93
N TYR A 72 13.96 -6.72 -4.38
CA TYR A 72 14.49 -8.08 -4.31
C TYR A 72 15.37 -8.26 -3.09
N LYS A 73 15.47 -9.51 -2.63
CA LYS A 73 16.34 -9.90 -1.52
C LYS A 73 17.78 -9.50 -1.83
N ASP A 74 18.47 -8.97 -0.83
CA ASP A 74 19.86 -8.50 -0.91
C ASP A 74 20.10 -7.33 -1.89
N GLU A 75 19.04 -6.71 -2.41
CA GLU A 75 19.09 -5.49 -3.23
C GLU A 75 18.59 -4.25 -2.45
N HIS A 76 18.70 -3.09 -3.09
CA HIS A 76 18.17 -1.85 -2.53
C HIS A 76 16.63 -1.83 -2.56
N PRO A 77 15.99 -1.26 -1.53
CA PRO A 77 14.55 -1.09 -1.55
C PRO A 77 14.10 -0.19 -2.71
N MET A 78 12.91 -0.45 -3.23
CA MET A 78 12.36 0.19 -4.42
C MET A 78 11.02 0.85 -4.11
N ASN A 79 10.62 1.82 -4.93
CA ASN A 79 9.23 2.25 -4.95
C ASN A 79 8.41 1.31 -5.84
N SER A 80 7.12 1.20 -5.54
CA SER A 80 6.10 0.45 -6.26
C SER A 80 5.93 0.89 -7.72
N GLY A 81 6.31 2.13 -8.05
CA GLY A 81 6.06 2.75 -9.35
C GLY A 81 4.59 3.16 -9.58
N GLN A 82 3.68 2.90 -8.64
CA GLN A 82 2.24 3.18 -8.76
C GLN A 82 1.81 4.47 -8.06
N MET A 83 2.69 5.07 -7.25
CA MET A 83 2.34 6.24 -6.43
C MET A 83 1.14 5.95 -5.50
N TYR A 84 1.14 4.78 -4.85
CA TYR A 84 0.08 4.36 -3.92
C TYR A 84 -0.36 5.42 -2.91
N PRO A 85 0.50 6.34 -2.44
CA PRO A 85 0.05 7.32 -1.47
C PRO A 85 -1.11 8.21 -1.89
N ASP A 86 -1.21 8.53 -3.17
CA ASP A 86 -2.26 9.41 -3.69
C ASP A 86 -3.66 8.77 -3.59
N PRO A 87 -3.93 7.56 -4.13
CA PRO A 87 -5.23 6.92 -3.99
C PRO A 87 -5.56 6.54 -2.54
N VAL A 88 -4.57 6.15 -1.72
CA VAL A 88 -4.78 5.83 -0.31
C VAL A 88 -5.26 7.07 0.46
N ALA A 89 -4.59 8.21 0.28
CA ALA A 89 -5.00 9.47 0.88
C ALA A 89 -6.40 9.90 0.41
N GLY A 90 -6.73 9.70 -0.87
CA GLY A 90 -8.06 9.98 -1.40
C GLY A 90 -9.16 9.14 -0.73
N ILE A 91 -8.94 7.84 -0.54
CA ILE A 91 -9.90 6.94 0.12
C ILE A 91 -10.06 7.30 1.59
N CYS A 92 -8.95 7.49 2.31
CA CYS A 92 -8.97 7.88 3.72
C CYS A 92 -9.61 9.26 3.93
N GLY A 93 -9.25 10.24 3.09
CA GLY A 93 -9.78 11.59 3.13
C GLY A 93 -11.28 11.64 2.86
N MET A 94 -11.76 10.95 1.82
CA MET A 94 -13.20 10.88 1.55
C MET A 94 -13.94 10.17 2.68
N SER A 95 -13.37 9.11 3.26
CA SER A 95 -13.97 8.41 4.40
C SER A 95 -14.10 9.34 5.61
N ALA A 96 -13.06 10.13 5.92
CA ALA A 96 -13.08 11.12 6.99
C ALA A 96 -14.12 12.22 6.74
N ILE A 97 -14.21 12.73 5.50
CA ILE A 97 -15.22 13.72 5.09
C ILE A 97 -16.63 13.18 5.29
N LEU A 98 -16.92 11.94 4.86
CA LEU A 98 -18.24 11.32 5.04
C LEU A 98 -18.61 11.18 6.52
N LEU A 99 -17.65 10.79 7.36
CA LEU A 99 -17.87 10.70 8.81
C LEU A 99 -18.10 12.08 9.43
N ALA A 100 -17.38 13.10 8.98
CA ALA A 100 -17.55 14.48 9.43
C ALA A 100 -18.92 15.05 9.02
N LEU A 101 -19.37 14.80 7.79
CA LEU A 101 -20.71 15.19 7.32
C LEU A 101 -21.81 14.47 8.12
N LEU A 102 -21.64 13.18 8.39
CA LEU A 102 -22.59 12.42 9.24
C LEU A 102 -22.66 12.98 10.66
N GLN A 103 -21.53 13.39 11.24
CA GLN A 103 -21.50 14.03 12.55
C GLN A 103 -22.16 15.41 12.50
N ARG A 104 -21.86 16.22 11.49
CA ARG A 104 -22.46 17.55 11.26
C ARG A 104 -23.98 17.46 11.18
N ASP A 105 -24.52 16.48 10.46
CA ASP A 105 -25.97 16.31 10.32
C ASP A 105 -26.66 15.97 11.66
N ARG A 106 -25.91 15.45 12.65
CA ARG A 106 -26.42 15.14 14.00
C ARG A 106 -26.26 16.29 14.99
N THR A 107 -25.21 17.10 14.85
CA THR A 107 -24.80 18.10 15.86
C THR A 107 -24.98 19.53 15.40
N GLY A 108 -25.04 19.76 14.08
CA GLY A 108 -24.97 21.08 13.45
C GLY A 108 -23.56 21.65 13.33
N GLU A 109 -22.52 20.92 13.76
CA GLU A 109 -21.15 21.44 13.84
C GLU A 109 -20.26 20.88 12.72
N GLY A 110 -19.54 21.76 12.04
CA GLY A 110 -18.49 21.40 11.09
C GLY A 110 -17.17 21.04 11.80
N GLN A 111 -16.19 20.58 11.03
CA GLN A 111 -14.86 20.25 11.55
C GLN A 111 -13.77 20.37 10.49
N TYR A 112 -12.54 20.55 10.96
CA TYR A 112 -11.34 20.47 10.13
C TYR A 112 -10.73 19.07 10.26
N ILE A 113 -10.43 18.46 9.12
CA ILE A 113 -9.76 17.18 8.99
C ILE A 113 -8.33 17.50 8.52
N ASP A 114 -7.35 17.24 9.39
CA ASP A 114 -5.94 17.23 9.02
C ASP A 114 -5.52 15.78 8.72
N LEU A 115 -5.26 15.48 7.46
CA LEU A 115 -4.84 14.16 7.01
C LEU A 115 -3.42 14.24 6.47
N SER A 116 -2.52 13.46 7.07
CA SER A 116 -1.18 13.20 6.55
C SER A 116 -1.22 12.04 5.57
N MET A 117 -0.80 12.26 4.33
CA MET A 117 -0.66 11.18 3.35
C MET A 117 0.34 10.12 3.82
N GLN A 118 1.43 10.53 4.48
CA GLN A 118 2.39 9.60 5.08
C GLN A 118 1.74 8.70 6.14
N GLU A 119 0.96 9.26 7.07
CA GLU A 119 0.29 8.48 8.12
C GLU A 119 -0.76 7.53 7.54
N ALA A 120 -1.51 7.97 6.53
CA ALA A 120 -2.46 7.12 5.83
C ALA A 120 -1.76 5.90 5.20
N ASN A 121 -0.56 6.10 4.62
CA ASN A 121 0.20 5.02 3.98
C ASN A 121 0.97 4.13 4.95
N PHE A 122 1.28 4.63 6.15
CA PHE A 122 1.88 3.82 7.20
C PHE A 122 1.04 2.57 7.53
N THR A 123 -0.27 2.61 7.28
CA THR A 123 -1.17 1.46 7.46
C THR A 123 -0.80 0.24 6.62
N PHE A 124 -0.03 0.39 5.53
CA PHE A 124 0.42 -0.71 4.66
C PHE A 124 1.55 -1.54 5.26
N ILE A 125 2.23 -1.03 6.28
CA ILE A 125 3.39 -1.69 6.90
C ILE A 125 3.15 -2.07 8.36
N GLY A 126 1.89 -2.13 8.79
CA GLY A 126 1.54 -2.33 10.19
C GLY A 126 2.10 -3.63 10.78
N ASP A 127 2.14 -4.71 10.01
CA ASP A 127 2.72 -5.99 10.43
C ASP A 127 4.25 -5.95 10.55
N ALA A 128 4.93 -5.30 9.60
CA ALA A 128 6.38 -5.10 9.64
C ALA A 128 6.78 -4.16 10.79
N TRP A 129 5.96 -3.15 11.09
CA TRP A 129 6.16 -2.28 12.24
C TRP A 129 5.97 -3.04 13.56
N LEU A 130 4.94 -3.89 13.67
CA LEU A 130 4.75 -4.77 14.83
C LEU A 130 5.94 -5.73 15.02
N GLU A 131 6.46 -6.30 13.94
CA GLU A 131 7.65 -7.17 13.99
C GLU A 131 8.87 -6.40 14.51
N TYR A 132 9.08 -5.18 14.03
CA TYR A 132 10.16 -4.32 14.51
C TYR A 132 10.01 -4.04 16.01
N GLU A 133 8.82 -3.68 16.48
CA GLU A 133 8.58 -3.41 17.91
C GLU A 133 8.85 -4.63 18.80
N LEU A 134 8.52 -5.84 18.31
CA LEU A 134 8.73 -7.08 19.06
C LEU A 134 10.16 -7.61 19.01
N THR A 135 10.91 -7.35 17.95
CA THR A 135 12.18 -8.04 17.67
C THR A 135 13.38 -7.09 17.52
N GLY A 136 13.15 -5.80 17.33
CA GLY A 136 14.16 -4.81 16.96
C GLY A 136 14.69 -4.95 15.53
N LYS A 137 14.16 -5.87 14.72
CA LYS A 137 14.62 -6.12 13.35
C LYS A 137 13.78 -5.35 12.34
N VAL A 138 14.43 -4.64 11.44
CA VAL A 138 13.78 -3.99 10.30
C VAL A 138 13.62 -5.03 9.20
N ARG A 139 12.37 -5.31 8.80
CA ARG A 139 12.08 -6.21 7.67
C ARG A 139 12.59 -5.56 6.38
N GLY A 140 13.31 -6.35 5.58
CA GLY A 140 13.80 -5.95 4.26
C GLY A 140 12.99 -6.59 3.14
N PRO A 141 13.29 -6.25 1.88
CA PRO A 141 12.66 -6.86 0.73
C PRO A 141 12.98 -8.35 0.62
N THR A 142 11.99 -9.15 0.22
CA THR A 142 12.10 -10.61 0.02
C THR A 142 11.71 -11.03 -1.40
N GLY A 143 11.59 -10.07 -2.32
CA GLY A 143 11.08 -10.30 -3.66
C GLY A 143 9.64 -10.79 -3.63
N ASN A 144 9.35 -11.81 -4.43
CA ASN A 144 8.01 -12.40 -4.53
C ASN A 144 7.78 -13.61 -3.60
N SER A 145 8.74 -13.91 -2.72
CA SER A 145 8.63 -15.05 -1.80
C SER A 145 7.65 -14.78 -0.65
N HIS A 146 7.16 -15.85 -0.01
CA HIS A 146 6.24 -15.73 1.12
C HIS A 146 6.84 -16.36 2.38
N ASP A 147 6.79 -15.65 3.51
CA ASP A 147 7.44 -16.06 4.77
C ASP A 147 7.08 -17.48 5.26
N MET A 148 5.84 -17.90 5.06
CA MET A 148 5.33 -19.19 5.55
C MET A 148 5.13 -20.30 4.50
N TRP A 149 4.99 -19.96 3.22
CA TRP A 149 4.49 -20.89 2.21
C TRP A 149 5.44 -20.98 1.02
N ALA A 150 5.67 -22.19 0.55
CA ALA A 150 6.43 -22.49 -0.67
C ALA A 150 5.76 -23.68 -1.38
N PRO A 151 5.66 -23.67 -2.72
CA PRO A 151 5.90 -22.51 -3.59
C PRO A 151 4.86 -21.41 -3.35
N HIS A 152 5.31 -20.15 -3.39
CA HIS A 152 4.45 -18.97 -3.37
C HIS A 152 5.21 -17.80 -3.98
N GLY A 153 5.15 -17.69 -5.31
CA GLY A 153 6.00 -16.76 -6.05
C GLY A 153 5.51 -16.46 -7.47
N ILE A 154 6.33 -15.70 -8.20
CA ILE A 154 6.12 -15.31 -9.59
C ILE A 154 7.20 -15.97 -10.44
N TYR A 155 6.79 -16.72 -11.47
CA TYR A 155 7.67 -17.56 -12.29
C TYR A 155 7.57 -17.17 -13.77
N PRO A 156 8.67 -17.28 -14.55
CA PRO A 156 8.66 -16.94 -15.96
C PRO A 156 7.76 -17.89 -16.77
N ALA A 157 7.10 -17.36 -17.79
CA ALA A 157 6.29 -18.10 -18.75
C ALA A 157 6.80 -17.86 -20.16
N ARG A 158 6.28 -18.62 -21.14
CA ARG A 158 6.71 -18.51 -22.55
C ARG A 158 6.42 -17.13 -23.11
N GLY A 159 7.48 -16.41 -23.48
CA GLY A 159 7.42 -15.12 -24.17
C GLY A 159 8.26 -14.06 -23.48
N ASP A 160 8.28 -12.87 -24.07
CA ASP A 160 8.92 -11.70 -23.47
C ASP A 160 8.01 -11.09 -22.40
N ASP A 161 8.59 -10.80 -21.23
CA ASP A 161 7.91 -10.28 -20.04
C ASP A 161 6.58 -11.01 -19.70
N GLN A 162 6.59 -12.35 -19.82
CA GLN A 162 5.46 -13.20 -19.46
C GLN A 162 5.75 -13.92 -18.16
N TRP A 163 4.82 -13.81 -17.22
CA TRP A 163 4.96 -14.38 -15.88
C TRP A 163 3.66 -15.03 -15.41
N ILE A 164 3.78 -15.96 -14.46
CA ILE A 164 2.65 -16.58 -13.75
C ILE A 164 2.89 -16.58 -12.24
N ALA A 165 1.85 -16.22 -11.49
CA ALA A 165 1.84 -16.37 -10.04
C ALA A 165 1.36 -17.78 -9.68
N LEU A 166 2.13 -18.50 -8.86
CA LEU A 166 1.74 -19.80 -8.33
C LEU A 166 1.88 -19.79 -6.81
N ALA A 167 0.87 -20.32 -6.12
CA ALA A 167 0.83 -20.37 -4.67
C ALA A 167 0.22 -21.69 -4.17
N ALA A 168 0.94 -22.39 -3.29
CA ALA A 168 0.47 -23.58 -2.60
C ALA A 168 0.59 -23.41 -1.08
N ARG A 169 -0.56 -23.28 -0.42
CA ARG A 169 -0.68 -23.22 1.05
C ARG A 169 -0.85 -24.59 1.67
N THR A 170 -1.37 -25.56 0.92
CA THR A 170 -1.59 -26.94 1.39
C THR A 170 -0.81 -27.96 0.55
N ASP A 171 -0.66 -29.17 1.10
CA ASP A 171 0.02 -30.26 0.40
C ASP A 171 -0.81 -30.76 -0.80
N GLU A 172 -2.14 -30.64 -0.75
CA GLU A 172 -3.04 -30.95 -1.87
C GLU A 172 -2.83 -29.98 -3.03
N GLN A 173 -2.69 -28.67 -2.74
CA GLN A 173 -2.39 -27.67 -3.77
C GLN A 173 -1.01 -27.91 -4.38
N TRP A 174 -0.03 -28.30 -3.56
CA TRP A 174 1.29 -28.66 -4.07
C TRP A 174 1.24 -29.87 -5.00
N ARG A 175 0.51 -30.93 -4.63
CA ARG A 175 0.28 -32.10 -5.51
C ARG A 175 -0.36 -31.70 -6.84
N ALA A 176 -1.36 -30.81 -6.81
CA ALA A 176 -1.97 -30.31 -8.03
C ALA A 176 -0.96 -29.56 -8.93
N ILE A 177 -0.07 -28.75 -8.35
CA ILE A 177 1.00 -28.08 -9.11
C ILE A 177 1.97 -29.10 -9.72
N ILE A 178 2.39 -30.11 -8.92
CA ILE A 178 3.24 -31.20 -9.40
C ILE A 178 2.61 -31.88 -10.62
N ASP A 179 1.33 -32.25 -10.52
CA ASP A 179 0.61 -32.97 -11.57
C ASP A 179 0.48 -32.11 -12.84
N VAL A 180 0.09 -30.83 -12.70
CA VAL A 180 -0.08 -29.92 -13.85
C VAL A 180 1.24 -29.62 -14.54
N LEU A 181 2.33 -29.48 -13.78
CA LEU A 181 3.66 -29.16 -14.30
C LEU A 181 4.49 -30.42 -14.64
N ASN A 182 3.98 -31.62 -14.35
CA ASN A 182 4.69 -32.90 -14.47
C ASN A 182 6.07 -32.87 -13.77
N LEU A 183 6.10 -32.44 -12.51
CA LEU A 183 7.34 -32.32 -11.74
C LEU A 183 7.71 -33.62 -11.03
N GLU A 184 9.01 -33.83 -10.81
CA GLU A 184 9.50 -34.76 -9.80
C GLU A 184 9.71 -33.98 -8.48
N PRO A 185 8.89 -34.22 -7.44
CA PRO A 185 8.95 -33.40 -6.24
C PRO A 185 10.14 -33.75 -5.34
N VAL A 186 10.85 -32.72 -4.88
CA VAL A 186 11.96 -32.84 -3.92
C VAL A 186 11.45 -33.09 -2.50
N CYS A 187 10.27 -32.59 -2.16
CA CYS A 187 9.61 -32.80 -0.88
C CYS A 187 8.09 -32.64 -0.97
N MET A 188 7.38 -33.08 0.07
CA MET A 188 5.92 -33.16 0.04
C MET A 188 5.25 -32.28 1.08
N THR A 189 5.81 -32.14 2.27
CA THR A 189 5.15 -31.43 3.37
C THR A 189 5.49 -29.94 3.38
N ARG A 190 4.56 -29.09 3.82
CA ARG A 190 4.79 -27.64 3.90
C ARG A 190 6.10 -27.23 4.62
N PRO A 191 6.51 -27.84 5.76
CA PRO A 191 7.78 -27.49 6.39
C PRO A 191 8.99 -27.80 5.51
N GLU A 192 9.01 -28.97 4.88
CA GLU A 192 10.09 -29.35 3.96
C GLU A 192 10.11 -28.44 2.74
N ARG A 193 8.95 -28.08 2.19
CA ARG A 193 8.88 -27.16 1.05
C ARG A 193 9.52 -25.82 1.36
N LYS A 194 9.22 -25.22 2.50
CA LYS A 194 9.82 -23.94 2.88
C LYS A 194 11.33 -24.07 3.11
N ALA A 195 11.80 -25.20 3.64
CA ALA A 195 13.23 -25.46 3.81
C ALA A 195 13.98 -25.67 2.48
N ASN A 196 13.28 -26.03 1.41
CA ASN A 196 13.83 -26.28 0.07
C ASN A 196 13.28 -25.30 -0.99
N GLU A 197 12.86 -24.10 -0.56
CA GLU A 197 12.16 -23.12 -1.41
C GLU A 197 12.95 -22.76 -2.67
N ASP A 198 14.24 -22.46 -2.55
CA ASP A 198 15.09 -22.08 -3.69
C ASP A 198 15.17 -23.16 -4.77
N ASP A 199 15.16 -24.44 -4.38
CA ASP A 199 15.20 -25.56 -5.33
C ASP A 199 13.83 -25.78 -5.98
N ILE A 200 12.74 -25.68 -5.19
CA ILE A 200 11.37 -25.74 -5.71
C ILE A 200 11.14 -24.61 -6.72
N ASP A 201 11.55 -23.40 -6.39
CA ASP A 201 11.37 -22.23 -7.25
C ASP A 201 12.15 -22.38 -8.56
N ARG A 202 13.36 -22.93 -8.51
CA ARG A 202 14.15 -23.24 -9.70
C ARG A 202 13.48 -24.28 -10.59
N ILE A 203 12.91 -25.33 -10.00
CA ILE A 203 12.19 -26.40 -10.72
C ILE A 203 10.94 -25.82 -11.39
N ILE A 204 10.14 -25.05 -10.65
CA ILE A 204 8.91 -24.44 -11.18
C ILE A 204 9.25 -23.43 -12.29
N ALA A 205 10.25 -22.56 -12.09
CA ALA A 205 10.67 -21.60 -13.10
C ALA A 205 11.08 -22.29 -14.41
N SER A 206 11.85 -23.39 -14.32
CA SER A 206 12.24 -24.19 -15.48
C SER A 206 11.03 -24.80 -16.19
N ALA A 207 10.08 -25.37 -15.44
CA ALA A 207 8.90 -26.02 -16.01
C ALA A 207 7.88 -25.03 -16.62
N THR A 208 7.82 -23.80 -16.11
CA THR A 208 6.86 -22.77 -16.54
C THR A 208 7.38 -21.95 -17.72
N ALA A 209 8.70 -21.74 -17.85
CA ALA A 209 9.31 -20.89 -18.88
C ALA A 209 8.95 -21.29 -20.34
N GLY A 210 8.68 -22.58 -20.59
CA GLY A 210 8.28 -23.08 -21.92
C GLY A 210 6.77 -23.04 -22.22
N ARG A 211 5.93 -22.64 -21.24
CA ARG A 211 4.47 -22.79 -21.31
C ARG A 211 3.75 -21.45 -21.33
N HIS A 212 2.60 -21.39 -22.00
CA HIS A 212 1.83 -20.15 -22.09
C HIS A 212 1.12 -19.87 -20.75
N LYS A 213 1.22 -18.64 -20.23
CA LYS A 213 0.64 -18.29 -18.91
C LYS A 213 -0.87 -18.55 -18.82
N HIS A 214 -1.62 -18.35 -19.89
CA HIS A 214 -3.07 -18.59 -19.90
C HIS A 214 -3.43 -20.07 -19.96
N GLU A 215 -2.55 -20.93 -20.48
CA GLU A 215 -2.75 -22.39 -20.44
C GLU A 215 -2.45 -22.93 -19.03
N LEU A 216 -1.49 -22.32 -18.33
CA LEU A 216 -1.15 -22.67 -16.95
C LEU A 216 -2.19 -22.18 -15.93
N ALA A 217 -2.88 -21.08 -16.23
CA ALA A 217 -3.87 -20.47 -15.33
C ALA A 217 -5.31 -20.98 -15.52
N ALA A 218 -5.55 -21.82 -16.53
CA ALA A 218 -6.85 -22.41 -16.85
C ALA A 218 -7.09 -23.69 -16.04
#